data_AF-A0A7V7DQH1-F1
#
_entry.id   AF-A0A7V7DQH1-F1
#
_cell.length_a   1.000
_cell.length_b   1.000
_cell.length_c   1.000
_cell.angle_alpha   90.00
_cell.angle_beta   90.00
_cell.angle_gamma   90.00
#
_symmetry.space_group_name_H-M   'P 1'
#
loop_
_entity.id
_entity.type
_entity.pdbx_description
1 polymer ?
#
loop_
_entity_poly.entity_id
_entity_poly.type
_entity_poly.pdbx_seq_one_letter_code
_entity_poly.pdbx_strand_id
1 'polypeptide(L)'
;MMTRLYFAYGSNMCKTQMAARSPGAQRLGSVEIAGYRFLINKQGYATLISDPSARIFGTIWSITEQDEAQLDIYESVASSLYLKDIIDIPNYGPALVYFALDQAPGIPGIDYIEAIIEAARDQGFPLPYIKELASWRVKAGEPVANFHTNCDSLPSTAGAYVLWIDLPNALSIRLSARSPTPLAAGRYLYCGSANGPGGIKARVGRHMRLDKSLRWHVDQLTTAGKVVGAWAFPDAQECALVASLSHLPKPIPGFGSSDCHHCISHLLEWPATACLPYFMSWAIKDSLSADRR
;
A
#
# COMPACT_ATOMS: atom_id res chain seq x y z
N MET A 1 38.25 1.96 -7.77
CA MET A 1 37.07 1.40 -7.09
C MET A 1 36.53 0.30 -7.97
N MET A 2 36.39 -0.93 -7.45
CA MET A 2 35.74 -1.99 -8.21
C MET A 2 34.26 -1.63 -8.35
N THR A 3 33.76 -1.74 -9.57
CA THR A 3 32.34 -1.54 -9.88
C THR A 3 31.83 -2.83 -10.48
N ARG A 4 30.55 -3.12 -10.26
CA ARG A 4 29.88 -4.25 -10.86
C ARG A 4 28.55 -3.82 -11.46
N LEU A 5 28.07 -4.63 -12.39
CA LEU A 5 26.78 -4.39 -13.00
C LEU A 5 25.67 -4.88 -12.07
N TYR A 6 24.59 -4.11 -12.01
CA TYR A 6 23.36 -4.45 -11.29
C TYR A 6 22.17 -4.30 -12.24
N PHE A 7 21.40 -5.37 -12.37
CA PHE A 7 20.17 -5.39 -13.15
C PHE A 7 18.95 -5.19 -12.24
N ALA A 8 18.27 -4.06 -12.44
CA ALA A 8 17.05 -3.71 -11.73
C ALA A 8 15.82 -3.94 -12.62
N TYR A 9 14.82 -4.65 -12.12
CA TYR A 9 13.55 -4.91 -12.80
C TYR A 9 12.32 -4.40 -12.02
N GLY A 10 12.53 -3.86 -10.81
CA GLY A 10 11.50 -3.35 -9.90
C GLY A 10 11.69 -1.87 -9.57
N SER A 11 11.46 -1.48 -8.32
CA SER A 11 11.49 -0.07 -7.89
C SER A 11 12.86 0.60 -8.07
N ASN A 12 13.94 -0.18 -8.03
CA ASN A 12 15.31 0.24 -8.35
C ASN A 12 15.52 0.63 -9.84
N MET A 13 14.51 0.56 -10.70
CA MET A 13 14.57 1.20 -12.02
C MET A 13 14.42 2.73 -11.94
N CYS A 14 13.75 3.23 -10.89
CA CYS A 14 13.53 4.66 -10.69
C CYS A 14 14.82 5.36 -10.27
N LYS A 15 15.23 6.38 -11.04
CA LYS A 15 16.48 7.13 -10.80
C LYS A 15 16.50 7.80 -9.41
N THR A 16 15.40 8.40 -8.99
CA THR A 16 15.31 9.09 -7.69
C THR A 16 15.41 8.11 -6.53
N GLN A 17 14.75 6.94 -6.63
CA GLN A 17 14.85 5.90 -5.61
C GLN A 17 16.26 5.30 -5.55
N MET A 18 16.88 5.05 -6.71
CA MET A 18 18.26 4.57 -6.77
C MET A 18 19.24 5.57 -6.20
N ALA A 19 19.14 6.85 -6.51
CA ALA A 19 20.04 7.87 -5.95
C ALA A 19 19.96 7.95 -4.41
N ALA A 20 18.78 7.68 -3.83
CA ALA A 20 18.61 7.65 -2.37
C ALA A 20 19.21 6.40 -1.72
N ARG A 21 19.12 5.23 -2.38
CA ARG A 21 19.61 3.94 -1.86
C ARG A 21 21.10 3.74 -2.13
N SER A 22 21.55 4.23 -3.29
CA SER A 22 22.84 3.95 -3.88
C SER A 22 23.34 5.22 -4.60
N PRO A 23 23.87 6.21 -3.86
CA PRO A 23 24.27 7.50 -4.41
C PRO A 23 25.41 7.41 -5.44
N GLY A 24 26.21 6.34 -5.41
CA GLY A 24 27.30 6.10 -6.35
C GLY A 24 26.86 5.41 -7.65
N ALA A 25 25.60 4.93 -7.72
CA ALA A 25 25.10 4.20 -8.88
C ALA A 25 25.02 5.08 -10.13
N GLN A 26 25.55 4.56 -11.24
CA GLN A 26 25.46 5.18 -12.56
C GLN A 26 24.57 4.35 -13.48
N ARG A 27 23.53 4.98 -14.06
CA ARG A 27 22.66 4.31 -15.02
C ARG A 27 23.40 4.14 -16.35
N LEU A 28 23.63 2.90 -16.77
CA LEU A 28 24.27 2.60 -18.05
C LEU A 28 23.27 2.47 -19.21
N GLY A 29 22.05 2.04 -18.92
CA GLY A 29 21.01 1.89 -19.94
C GLY A 29 19.89 0.95 -19.52
N SER A 30 19.15 0.47 -20.50
CA SER A 30 18.07 -0.51 -20.35
C SER A 30 18.31 -1.70 -21.25
N VAL A 31 17.86 -2.88 -20.83
CA VAL A 31 18.07 -4.13 -21.55
C VAL A 31 16.83 -5.02 -21.48
N GLU A 32 16.63 -5.81 -22.53
CA GLU A 32 15.67 -6.92 -22.58
C GLU A 32 16.42 -8.23 -22.28
N ILE A 33 15.89 -9.05 -21.38
CA ILE A 33 16.41 -10.40 -21.13
C ILE A 33 15.29 -11.43 -21.30
N ALA A 34 15.65 -12.60 -21.82
CA ALA A 34 14.74 -13.73 -22.00
C ALA A 34 14.87 -14.73 -20.83
N GLY A 35 13.87 -15.59 -20.66
CA GLY A 35 13.90 -16.68 -19.68
C GLY A 35 13.33 -16.33 -18.31
N TYR A 36 12.83 -15.10 -18.14
CA TYR A 36 12.25 -14.62 -16.90
C TYR A 36 10.91 -13.93 -17.16
N ARG A 37 10.04 -13.98 -16.15
CA ARG A 37 8.76 -13.25 -16.10
C ARG A 37 8.70 -12.40 -14.83
N PHE A 38 8.18 -11.18 -14.96
CA PHE A 38 7.91 -10.29 -13.84
C PHE A 38 6.72 -10.80 -13.00
N LEU A 39 6.88 -10.78 -11.68
CA LEU A 39 5.84 -11.18 -10.73
C LEU A 39 5.83 -10.24 -9.52
N ILE A 40 4.65 -9.97 -8.96
CA ILE A 40 4.54 -9.42 -7.60
C ILE A 40 4.28 -10.58 -6.63
N ASN A 41 5.13 -10.73 -5.61
CA ASN A 41 5.03 -11.81 -4.64
C ASN A 41 3.93 -11.57 -3.60
N LYS A 42 3.68 -12.52 -2.68
CA LYS A 42 2.61 -12.40 -1.68
C LYS A 42 2.81 -11.25 -0.70
N GLN A 43 4.05 -10.76 -0.55
CA GLN A 43 4.38 -9.57 0.24
C GLN A 43 4.17 -8.26 -0.53
N GLY A 44 3.82 -8.31 -1.81
CA GLY A 44 3.54 -7.13 -2.63
C GLY A 44 4.77 -6.51 -3.30
N TYR A 45 5.90 -7.23 -3.35
CA TYR A 45 7.14 -6.75 -3.97
C TYR A 45 7.47 -7.50 -5.27
N ALA A 46 8.19 -6.84 -6.16
CA ALA A 46 8.59 -7.39 -7.45
C ALA A 46 9.64 -8.50 -7.30
N THR A 47 9.44 -9.60 -8.01
CA THR A 47 10.40 -10.68 -8.19
C THR A 47 10.38 -11.17 -9.63
N LEU A 48 11.31 -12.07 -9.96
CA LEU A 48 11.38 -12.76 -11.24
C LEU A 48 11.19 -14.26 -11.02
N ILE A 49 10.40 -14.87 -11.91
CA ILE A 49 10.28 -16.33 -11.99
C ILE A 49 10.84 -16.82 -13.31
N SER A 50 11.41 -18.02 -13.33
CA SER A 50 11.92 -18.64 -14.55
C SER A 50 10.76 -18.97 -15.51
N ASP A 51 10.82 -18.44 -16.71
CA ASP A 51 9.88 -18.71 -17.79
C ASP A 51 10.63 -18.59 -19.14
N PRO A 52 11.03 -19.72 -19.75
CA PRO A 52 11.79 -19.75 -21.01
C PRO A 52 11.11 -19.02 -22.18
N SER A 53 9.80 -18.81 -22.12
CA SER A 53 9.02 -18.15 -23.17
C SER A 53 8.87 -16.65 -22.94
N ALA A 54 9.12 -16.18 -21.72
CA ALA A 54 8.94 -14.80 -21.34
C ALA A 54 10.20 -13.96 -21.51
N ARG A 55 9.99 -12.66 -21.52
CA ARG A 55 11.03 -11.65 -21.58
C ARG A 55 10.69 -10.52 -20.63
N ILE A 56 11.71 -9.92 -20.04
CA ILE A 56 11.55 -8.75 -19.18
C ILE A 56 12.46 -7.63 -19.65
N PHE A 57 12.08 -6.41 -19.30
CA PHE A 57 12.91 -5.22 -19.45
C PHE A 57 13.33 -4.72 -18.08
N GLY A 58 14.57 -4.26 -17.98
CA GLY A 58 15.11 -3.67 -16.77
C GLY A 58 16.20 -2.64 -17.05
N THR A 59 16.66 -2.02 -15.97
CA THR A 59 17.71 -0.99 -15.96
C THR A 59 19.03 -1.60 -15.55
N ILE A 60 20.09 -1.28 -16.30
CA ILE A 60 21.46 -1.61 -15.93
C ILE A 60 22.10 -0.42 -15.21
N TRP A 61 22.62 -0.70 -14.03
CA TRP A 61 23.40 0.21 -13.21
C TRP A 61 24.84 -0.30 -13.08
N SER A 62 25.79 0.62 -13.07
CA SER A 62 27.11 0.38 -12.49
C SER A 62 27.06 0.81 -11.03
N ILE A 63 27.37 -0.10 -10.10
CA ILE A 63 27.34 0.14 -8.66
C ILE A 63 28.72 -0.12 -8.06
N THR A 64 29.08 0.64 -7.02
CA THR A 64 30.28 0.41 -6.21
C THR A 64 30.05 -0.70 -5.17
N GLU A 65 31.10 -1.17 -4.50
CA GLU A 65 30.96 -2.09 -3.36
C GLU A 65 30.14 -1.48 -2.21
N GLN A 66 30.28 -0.16 -1.97
CA GLN A 66 29.50 0.55 -0.94
C GLN A 66 28.02 0.62 -1.31
N ASP A 67 27.74 0.86 -2.59
CA ASP A 67 26.38 0.81 -3.14
C ASP A 67 25.75 -0.58 -2.98
N GLU A 68 26.49 -1.65 -3.30
CA GLU A 68 26.00 -3.02 -3.09
C GLU A 68 25.68 -3.28 -1.62
N ALA A 69 26.54 -2.88 -0.69
CA ALA A 69 26.29 -3.07 0.74
C ALA A 69 25.02 -2.33 1.21
N GLN A 70 24.72 -1.13 0.66
CA GLN A 70 23.48 -0.42 0.95
C GLN A 70 22.26 -1.14 0.34
N LEU A 71 22.40 -1.64 -0.89
CA LEU A 71 21.34 -2.43 -1.53
C LEU A 71 21.06 -3.72 -0.76
N ASP A 72 22.09 -4.43 -0.26
CA ASP A 72 21.92 -5.64 0.57
C ASP A 72 21.10 -5.38 1.84
N ILE A 73 21.34 -4.23 2.49
CA ILE A 73 20.57 -3.78 3.66
C ILE A 73 19.12 -3.48 3.24
N TYR A 74 18.95 -2.76 2.12
CA TYR A 74 17.63 -2.36 1.63
C TYR A 74 16.77 -3.56 1.21
N GLU A 75 17.34 -4.46 0.39
CA GLU A 75 16.71 -5.71 -0.06
C GLU A 75 16.59 -6.75 1.08
N SER A 76 17.09 -6.40 2.27
CA SER A 76 16.97 -7.18 3.50
C SER A 76 17.47 -8.62 3.34
N VAL A 77 18.59 -8.80 2.64
CA VAL A 77 19.21 -10.10 2.33
C VAL A 77 19.50 -10.90 3.60
N ALA A 78 19.90 -10.21 4.68
CA ALA A 78 20.16 -10.82 5.99
C ALA A 78 18.89 -11.39 6.67
N SER A 79 17.69 -10.96 6.26
CA SER A 79 16.41 -11.49 6.75
C SER A 79 15.73 -12.46 5.77
N SER A 80 16.45 -12.87 4.71
CA SER A 80 16.00 -13.83 3.70
C SER A 80 14.80 -13.37 2.84
N LEU A 81 14.58 -12.07 2.66
CA LEU A 81 13.54 -11.60 1.73
C LEU A 81 13.96 -11.80 0.27
N TYR A 82 15.23 -11.54 -0.04
CA TYR A 82 15.82 -11.70 -1.37
C TYR A 82 17.13 -12.50 -1.33
N LEU A 83 17.37 -13.29 -2.39
CA LEU A 83 18.64 -13.90 -2.71
C LEU A 83 19.37 -13.09 -3.78
N LYS A 84 20.69 -13.03 -3.69
CA LYS A 84 21.56 -12.53 -4.75
C LYS A 84 21.90 -13.64 -5.73
N ASP A 85 21.88 -13.31 -7.00
CA ASP A 85 22.42 -14.15 -8.06
C ASP A 85 23.10 -13.30 -9.12
N ILE A 86 23.86 -13.94 -10.02
CA ILE A 86 24.47 -13.31 -11.17
C ILE A 86 23.83 -13.86 -12.43
N ILE A 87 23.28 -12.97 -13.25
CA ILE A 87 22.74 -13.31 -14.57
C ILE A 87 23.59 -12.65 -15.66
N ASP A 88 23.74 -13.33 -16.80
CA ASP A 88 24.43 -12.75 -17.95
C ASP A 88 23.49 -11.83 -18.73
N ILE A 89 23.90 -10.58 -18.90
CA ILE A 89 23.12 -9.55 -19.58
C ILE A 89 23.65 -9.37 -21.01
N PRO A 90 22.82 -9.53 -22.05
CA PRO A 90 23.23 -9.33 -23.43
C PRO A 90 23.91 -7.98 -23.65
N ASN A 91 25.10 -7.98 -24.27
CA ASN A 91 25.92 -6.80 -24.56
C ASN A 91 26.53 -6.07 -23.35
N TYR A 92 26.33 -6.57 -22.13
CA TYR A 92 26.91 -5.99 -20.90
C TYR A 92 27.80 -6.99 -20.14
N GLY A 93 27.39 -8.26 -20.05
CA GLY A 93 28.06 -9.31 -19.28
C GLY A 93 27.37 -9.57 -17.93
N PRO A 94 28.09 -10.19 -16.96
CA PRO A 94 27.49 -10.64 -15.70
C PRO A 94 27.03 -9.47 -14.83
N ALA A 95 25.76 -9.49 -14.43
CA ALA A 95 25.16 -8.50 -13.54
C ALA A 95 24.53 -9.15 -12.31
N LEU A 96 24.69 -8.49 -11.17
CA LEU A 96 23.97 -8.80 -9.95
C LEU A 96 22.48 -8.60 -10.16
N VAL A 97 21.68 -9.50 -9.62
CA VAL A 97 20.23 -9.41 -9.54
C VAL A 97 19.77 -9.93 -8.18
N TYR A 98 18.67 -9.38 -7.68
CA TYR A 98 18.02 -9.86 -6.45
C TYR A 98 16.74 -10.61 -6.83
N PHE A 99 16.48 -11.79 -6.26
CA PHE A 99 15.24 -12.55 -6.43
C PHE A 99 14.55 -12.72 -5.09
N ALA A 100 13.24 -12.47 -5.00
CA ALA A 100 12.51 -12.76 -3.77
C ALA A 100 12.42 -14.26 -3.56
N LEU A 101 12.58 -14.74 -2.31
CA LEU A 101 12.41 -16.16 -1.98
C LEU A 101 10.97 -16.64 -2.18
N ASP A 102 10.00 -15.76 -1.91
CA ASP A 102 8.61 -16.05 -2.20
C ASP A 102 8.28 -15.71 -3.65
N GLN A 103 7.78 -16.71 -4.37
CA GLN A 103 7.35 -16.58 -5.76
C GLN A 103 5.84 -16.80 -5.92
N ALA A 104 5.10 -16.88 -4.81
CA ALA A 104 3.65 -16.95 -4.86
C ALA A 104 3.08 -15.58 -5.28
N PRO A 105 2.18 -15.50 -6.28
CA PRO A 105 1.59 -14.23 -6.70
C PRO A 105 0.86 -13.50 -5.57
N GLY A 106 1.00 -12.19 -5.52
CA GLY A 106 0.30 -11.30 -4.58
C GLY A 106 -0.10 -9.98 -5.21
N ILE A 107 -0.34 -8.97 -4.35
CA ILE A 107 -0.89 -7.68 -4.75
C ILE A 107 0.09 -6.57 -4.33
N PRO A 108 0.54 -5.70 -5.24
CA PRO A 108 1.49 -4.65 -4.91
C PRO A 108 0.82 -3.49 -4.18
N GLY A 109 1.60 -2.75 -3.40
CA GLY A 109 1.23 -1.39 -3.00
C GLY A 109 1.06 -0.50 -4.24
N ILE A 110 0.10 0.42 -4.23
CA ILE A 110 -0.25 1.14 -5.46
C ILE A 110 0.86 2.12 -5.87
N ASP A 111 1.39 2.90 -4.93
CA ASP A 111 2.51 3.80 -5.20
C ASP A 111 3.76 3.02 -5.65
N TYR A 112 3.91 1.79 -5.16
CA TYR A 112 5.01 0.90 -5.54
C TYR A 112 4.91 0.48 -7.01
N ILE A 113 3.76 -0.02 -7.46
CA ILE A 113 3.60 -0.45 -8.86
C ILE A 113 3.58 0.75 -9.82
N GLU A 114 3.01 1.89 -9.42
CA GLU A 114 3.05 3.11 -10.25
C GLU A 114 4.49 3.60 -10.44
N ALA A 115 5.33 3.58 -9.41
CA ALA A 115 6.73 3.97 -9.53
C ALA A 115 7.51 3.07 -10.51
N ILE A 116 7.20 1.76 -10.53
CA ILE A 116 7.80 0.82 -11.49
C ILE A 116 7.35 1.14 -12.92
N ILE A 117 6.05 1.39 -13.11
CA ILE A 117 5.46 1.73 -14.41
C ILE A 117 6.00 3.08 -14.93
N GLU A 118 6.13 4.07 -14.08
CA GLU A 118 6.71 5.38 -14.41
C GLU A 118 8.17 5.23 -14.82
N ALA A 119 8.97 4.49 -14.05
CA ALA A 119 10.36 4.20 -14.41
C ALA A 119 10.49 3.47 -15.75
N ALA A 120 9.56 2.57 -16.09
CA ALA A 120 9.51 1.89 -17.38
C ALA A 120 9.15 2.85 -18.53
N ARG A 121 8.21 3.78 -18.31
CA ARG A 121 7.83 4.83 -19.28
C ARG A 121 8.98 5.80 -19.54
N ASP A 122 9.64 6.26 -18.48
CA ASP A 122 10.78 7.20 -18.55
C ASP A 122 11.95 6.63 -19.36
N GLN A 123 12.09 5.31 -19.38
CA GLN A 123 13.13 4.61 -20.13
C GLN A 123 12.66 4.15 -21.52
N GLY A 124 11.42 4.46 -21.91
CA GLY A 124 10.89 4.13 -23.24
C GLY A 124 10.68 2.63 -23.45
N PHE A 125 10.36 1.86 -22.41
CA PHE A 125 10.10 0.43 -22.56
C PHE A 125 8.89 0.18 -23.49
N PRO A 126 8.84 -0.96 -24.21
CA PRO A 126 7.75 -1.24 -25.14
C PRO A 126 6.38 -1.20 -24.47
N LEU A 127 5.40 -0.59 -25.14
CA LEU A 127 4.02 -0.50 -24.65
C LEU A 127 3.41 -1.86 -24.22
N PRO A 128 3.65 -3.00 -24.90
CA PRO A 128 3.18 -4.30 -24.43
C PRO A 128 3.71 -4.66 -23.03
N TYR A 129 4.97 -4.37 -22.74
CA TYR A 129 5.57 -4.64 -21.43
C TYR A 129 5.04 -3.69 -20.37
N ILE A 130 4.85 -2.40 -20.69
CA ILE A 130 4.20 -1.45 -19.78
C ILE A 130 2.77 -1.90 -19.45
N LYS A 131 2.04 -2.46 -20.43
CA LYS A 131 0.70 -3.04 -20.20
C LYS A 131 0.75 -4.27 -19.30
N GLU A 132 1.76 -5.13 -19.44
CA GLU A 132 1.98 -6.26 -18.54
C GLU A 132 2.23 -5.79 -17.10
N LEU A 133 3.14 -4.83 -16.89
CA LEU A 133 3.36 -4.22 -15.57
C LEU A 133 2.06 -3.59 -15.03
N ALA A 134 1.32 -2.88 -15.87
CA ALA A 134 0.04 -2.29 -15.51
C ALA A 134 -1.06 -3.32 -15.21
N SER A 135 -0.92 -4.58 -15.67
CA SER A 135 -1.86 -5.66 -15.31
C SER A 135 -1.74 -6.08 -13.84
N TRP A 136 -0.59 -5.79 -13.21
CA TRP A 136 -0.37 -5.95 -11.77
C TRP A 136 -0.92 -4.80 -10.94
N ARG A 137 -1.40 -3.71 -11.57
CA ARG A 137 -2.24 -2.75 -10.86
C ARG A 137 -3.41 -3.53 -10.29
N VAL A 138 -3.80 -3.17 -9.06
CA VAL A 138 -5.12 -3.54 -8.58
C VAL A 138 -6.10 -3.00 -9.61
N LYS A 139 -6.69 -3.89 -10.42
CA LYS A 139 -7.62 -3.47 -11.47
C LYS A 139 -8.70 -2.66 -10.78
N ALA A 140 -8.98 -1.46 -11.28
CA ALA A 140 -10.17 -0.72 -10.89
C ALA A 140 -11.38 -1.62 -11.19
N GLY A 141 -11.88 -2.34 -10.19
CA GLY A 141 -12.96 -3.32 -10.32
C GLY A 141 -12.65 -4.78 -9.92
N GLU A 142 -11.41 -5.17 -9.59
CA GLU A 142 -11.14 -6.48 -8.98
C GLU A 142 -10.53 -6.30 -7.58
N PRO A 143 -10.95 -7.09 -6.60
CA PRO A 143 -12.00 -6.57 -5.75
C PRO A 143 -11.42 -5.86 -4.54
N VAL A 144 -11.90 -4.63 -4.43
CA VAL A 144 -12.42 -4.00 -3.23
C VAL A 144 -13.50 -4.90 -2.57
N ALA A 145 -13.23 -6.20 -2.34
CA ALA A 145 -14.24 -7.27 -2.18
C ALA A 145 -15.22 -7.06 -1.03
N ASN A 146 -14.81 -6.22 -0.08
CA ASN A 146 -15.58 -5.89 1.09
C ASN A 146 -15.97 -4.40 1.12
N PHE A 147 -15.99 -3.68 -0.01
CA PHE A 147 -16.49 -2.30 -0.04
C PHE A 147 -17.96 -2.25 -0.37
N HIS A 148 -18.70 -1.65 0.54
CA HIS A 148 -20.14 -1.59 0.53
C HIS A 148 -20.56 -0.13 0.47
N THR A 149 -21.26 0.23 -0.60
CA THR A 149 -21.87 1.56 -0.78
C THR A 149 -23.22 1.68 -0.05
N ASN A 150 -23.80 0.55 0.38
CA ASN A 150 -25.00 0.48 1.18
C ASN A 150 -24.76 -0.41 2.41
N CYS A 151 -25.51 -0.18 3.50
CA CYS A 151 -25.36 -0.97 4.70
C CYS A 151 -26.01 -2.36 4.62
N ASP A 152 -26.91 -2.60 3.67
CA ASP A 152 -27.65 -3.87 3.60
C ASP A 152 -26.77 -5.06 3.25
N SER A 153 -25.74 -4.80 2.45
CA SER A 153 -24.73 -5.79 2.03
C SER A 153 -23.63 -6.05 3.07
N LEU A 154 -23.61 -5.33 4.19
CA LEU A 154 -22.60 -5.51 5.24
C LEU A 154 -22.90 -6.73 6.14
N PRO A 155 -21.86 -7.38 6.68
CA PRO A 155 -22.04 -8.45 7.66
C PRO A 155 -22.53 -7.91 9.00
N SER A 156 -23.40 -8.68 9.66
CA SER A 156 -23.90 -8.38 11.02
C SER A 156 -22.98 -8.92 12.13
N THR A 157 -21.74 -9.27 11.82
CA THR A 157 -20.74 -9.82 12.75
C THR A 157 -19.89 -8.72 13.38
N ALA A 158 -19.21 -9.05 14.48
CA ALA A 158 -18.21 -8.17 15.08
C ALA A 158 -16.97 -8.03 14.18
N GLY A 159 -16.18 -6.98 14.41
CA GLY A 159 -14.96 -6.70 13.65
C GLY A 159 -14.73 -5.20 13.51
N ALA A 160 -14.01 -4.83 12.45
CA ALA A 160 -13.65 -3.45 12.15
C ALA A 160 -14.07 -3.04 10.73
N TYR A 161 -14.05 -1.75 10.47
CA TYR A 161 -14.41 -1.17 9.17
C TYR A 161 -13.57 0.07 8.88
N VAL A 162 -13.49 0.44 7.60
CA VAL A 162 -12.98 1.74 7.16
C VAL A 162 -14.07 2.47 6.40
N LEU A 163 -14.46 3.66 6.86
CA LEU A 163 -15.38 4.53 6.12
C LEU A 163 -14.59 5.37 5.12
N TRP A 164 -15.16 5.54 3.92
CA TRP A 164 -14.79 6.64 3.02
C TRP A 164 -15.79 7.77 3.19
N ILE A 165 -15.29 8.93 3.61
CA ILE A 165 -16.06 10.15 3.80
C ILE A 165 -15.55 11.24 2.84
N ASP A 166 -16.42 11.74 1.99
CA ASP A 166 -16.18 12.95 1.21
C ASP A 166 -16.73 14.15 1.97
N LEU A 167 -15.86 15.11 2.27
CA LEU A 167 -16.21 16.34 2.98
C LEU A 167 -16.15 17.52 2.00
N PRO A 168 -17.30 18.06 1.56
CA PRO A 168 -17.34 19.09 0.51
C PRO A 168 -16.87 20.47 1.00
N ASN A 169 -16.97 20.75 2.29
CA ASN A 169 -16.64 22.04 2.88
C ASN A 169 -15.78 21.82 4.14
N ALA A 170 -14.86 22.75 4.42
CA ALA A 170 -14.08 22.71 5.64
C ALA A 170 -14.98 22.69 6.89
N LEU A 171 -14.54 21.99 7.93
CA LEU A 171 -15.31 21.74 9.14
C LEU A 171 -14.45 21.99 10.39
N SER A 172 -15.02 22.62 11.41
CA SER A 172 -14.37 22.75 12.72
C SER A 172 -14.73 21.57 13.63
N ILE A 173 -13.76 20.71 13.87
CA ILE A 173 -13.92 19.49 14.67
C ILE A 173 -13.71 19.77 16.14
N ARG A 174 -14.66 19.34 16.96
CA ARG A 174 -14.55 19.41 18.43
C ARG A 174 -14.18 18.03 19.00
N LEU A 175 -13.03 17.96 19.66
CA LEU A 175 -12.60 16.81 20.44
C LEU A 175 -12.67 17.18 21.93
N SER A 176 -13.64 16.61 22.65
CA SER A 176 -13.87 16.85 24.08
C SER A 176 -13.69 18.33 24.50
N ALA A 177 -13.05 18.62 25.64
CA ALA A 177 -12.89 19.98 26.18
C ALA A 177 -11.82 20.83 25.44
N ARG A 178 -11.40 20.45 24.23
CA ARG A 178 -10.39 21.19 23.46
C ARG A 178 -11.03 22.22 22.54
N SER A 179 -10.23 23.23 22.17
CA SER A 179 -10.58 24.18 21.12
C SER A 179 -10.88 23.44 19.81
N PRO A 180 -11.86 23.91 19.01
CA PRO A 180 -12.16 23.31 17.72
C PRO A 180 -10.93 23.32 16.80
N THR A 181 -10.64 22.19 16.16
CA THR A 181 -9.55 22.04 15.18
C THR A 181 -10.12 22.16 13.77
N PRO A 182 -9.58 23.00 12.88
CA PRO A 182 -10.03 23.06 11.50
C PRO A 182 -9.64 21.79 10.72
N LEU A 183 -10.59 21.27 9.95
CA LEU A 183 -10.40 20.20 8.98
C LEU A 183 -10.76 20.75 7.60
N ALA A 184 -9.87 20.61 6.62
CA ALA A 184 -10.11 21.09 5.26
C ALA A 184 -11.23 20.29 4.56
N ALA A 185 -11.74 20.82 3.44
CA ALA A 185 -12.53 20.01 2.52
C ALA A 185 -11.63 18.95 1.87
N GLY A 186 -12.14 17.75 1.62
CA GLY A 186 -11.34 16.66 1.07
C GLY A 186 -11.95 15.28 1.29
N ARG A 187 -11.13 14.24 1.07
CA ARG A 187 -11.51 12.85 1.28
C ARG A 187 -10.83 12.33 2.53
N TYR A 188 -11.57 11.57 3.31
CA TYR A 188 -11.11 11.04 4.59
C TYR A 188 -11.44 9.56 4.73
N LEU A 189 -10.52 8.84 5.36
CA LEU A 189 -10.72 7.47 5.81
C LEU A 189 -10.84 7.45 7.33
N TYR A 190 -11.82 6.71 7.82
CA TYR A 190 -12.00 6.53 9.26
C TYR A 190 -12.02 5.03 9.60
N CYS A 191 -11.07 4.60 10.42
CA CYS A 191 -11.03 3.23 10.94
C CYS A 191 -11.87 3.15 12.23
N GLY A 192 -12.80 2.21 12.30
CA GLY A 192 -13.67 2.03 13.46
C GLY A 192 -13.94 0.57 13.80
N SER A 193 -14.22 0.30 15.07
CA SER A 193 -14.60 -1.01 15.61
C SER A 193 -16.11 -1.16 15.75
N ALA A 194 -16.63 -2.38 15.62
CA ALA A 194 -18.05 -2.71 15.65
C ALA A 194 -18.36 -3.97 16.49
N ASN A 195 -17.95 -3.97 17.76
CA ASN A 195 -18.14 -5.10 18.68
C ASN A 195 -19.49 -5.13 19.41
N GLY A 196 -20.41 -4.22 19.06
CA GLY A 196 -21.73 -4.10 19.70
C GLY A 196 -22.82 -4.91 18.98
N PRO A 197 -24.07 -4.88 19.50
CA PRO A 197 -25.20 -5.55 18.88
C PRO A 197 -25.41 -5.14 17.41
N GLY A 198 -25.59 -6.13 16.53
CA GLY A 198 -25.76 -5.93 15.09
C GLY A 198 -24.47 -5.69 14.30
N GLY A 199 -23.30 -5.70 14.96
CA GLY A 199 -21.99 -5.77 14.32
C GLY A 199 -21.66 -4.62 13.38
N ILE A 200 -20.84 -4.91 12.37
CA ILE A 200 -20.38 -3.95 11.35
C ILE A 200 -21.58 -3.31 10.64
N LYS A 201 -22.57 -4.11 10.20
CA LYS A 201 -23.78 -3.63 9.53
C LYS A 201 -24.50 -2.53 10.32
N ALA A 202 -24.79 -2.77 11.60
CA ALA A 202 -25.50 -1.79 12.42
C ALA A 202 -24.69 -0.50 12.64
N ARG A 203 -23.38 -0.62 12.86
CA ARG A 203 -22.52 0.53 13.16
C ARG A 203 -22.28 1.40 11.93
N VAL A 204 -21.88 0.79 10.82
CA VAL A 204 -21.71 1.51 9.55
C VAL A 204 -23.03 2.07 9.05
N GLY A 205 -24.14 1.33 9.18
CA GLY A 205 -25.48 1.82 8.83
C GLY A 205 -25.86 3.08 9.61
N ARG A 206 -25.47 3.18 10.88
CA ARG A 206 -25.61 4.42 11.65
C ARG A 206 -24.75 5.55 11.09
N HIS A 207 -23.50 5.28 10.70
CA HIS A 207 -22.64 6.30 10.11
C HIS A 207 -23.15 6.79 8.75
N MET A 208 -23.82 5.95 7.97
CA MET A 208 -24.43 6.35 6.69
C MET A 208 -25.69 7.22 6.84
N ARG A 209 -26.33 7.28 8.02
CA ARG A 209 -27.50 8.13 8.26
C ARG A 209 -27.11 9.59 8.50
N LEU A 210 -27.76 10.54 7.83
CA LEU A 210 -27.55 11.96 8.07
C LEU A 210 -28.27 12.45 9.34
N ASP A 211 -29.53 12.05 9.53
CA ASP A 211 -30.30 12.42 10.72
C ASP A 211 -29.99 11.47 11.90
N LYS A 212 -29.08 11.93 12.76
CA LYS A 212 -28.66 11.25 13.98
C LYS A 212 -28.06 12.21 15.00
N SER A 213 -28.13 11.84 16.27
CA SER A 213 -27.37 12.50 17.33
C SER A 213 -25.87 12.26 17.18
N LEU A 214 -25.08 13.31 17.43
CA LEU A 214 -23.62 13.25 17.45
C LEU A 214 -23.14 12.52 18.71
N ARG A 215 -22.89 11.22 18.60
CA ARG A 215 -22.43 10.39 19.71
C ARG A 215 -20.93 10.12 19.65
N TRP A 216 -20.38 9.95 18.44
CA TRP A 216 -18.96 9.69 18.22
C TRP A 216 -18.31 10.83 17.45
N HIS A 217 -16.98 10.98 17.57
CA HIS A 217 -16.25 12.05 16.87
C HIS A 217 -16.49 12.02 15.35
N VAL A 218 -16.52 10.82 14.74
CA VAL A 218 -16.80 10.64 13.30
C VAL A 218 -18.22 11.07 12.89
N ASP A 219 -19.17 11.15 13.82
CA ASP A 219 -20.52 11.62 13.50
C ASP A 219 -20.48 13.05 12.97
N GLN A 220 -19.58 13.92 13.48
CA GLN A 220 -19.40 15.30 12.98
C GLN A 220 -19.09 15.33 11.48
N LEU A 221 -18.25 14.41 10.99
CA LEU A 221 -17.88 14.32 9.57
C LEU A 221 -19.02 13.69 8.76
N THR A 222 -19.61 12.62 9.28
CA THR A 222 -20.65 11.87 8.53
C THR A 222 -21.99 12.59 8.45
N THR A 223 -22.24 13.60 9.29
CA THR A 223 -23.41 14.50 9.16
C THR A 223 -23.12 15.73 8.30
N ALA A 224 -21.86 16.17 8.23
CA ALA A 224 -21.46 17.34 7.44
C ALA A 224 -20.99 16.99 6.00
N GLY A 225 -20.59 15.74 5.78
CA GLY A 225 -20.14 15.20 4.50
C GLY A 225 -20.98 14.01 4.05
N LYS A 226 -20.48 13.31 3.03
CA LYS A 226 -21.10 12.11 2.45
C LYS A 226 -20.25 10.89 2.75
N VAL A 227 -20.85 9.88 3.37
CA VAL A 227 -20.25 8.54 3.42
C VAL A 227 -20.43 7.89 2.05
N VAL A 228 -19.34 7.72 1.31
CA VAL A 228 -19.33 7.10 -0.03
C VAL A 228 -19.55 5.59 0.09
N GLY A 229 -19.00 4.99 1.14
CA GLY A 229 -19.14 3.57 1.45
C GLY A 229 -18.22 3.16 2.59
N ALA A 230 -18.12 1.86 2.82
CA ALA A 230 -17.27 1.31 3.86
C ALA A 230 -16.63 -0.02 3.44
N TRP A 231 -15.37 -0.22 3.82
CA TRP A 231 -14.76 -1.54 3.83
C TRP A 231 -15.09 -2.28 5.12
N ALA A 232 -15.48 -3.55 5.04
CA ALA A 232 -15.79 -4.40 6.20
C ALA A 232 -14.74 -5.50 6.43
N PHE A 233 -14.33 -5.67 7.68
CA PHE A 233 -13.34 -6.66 8.10
C PHE A 233 -13.87 -7.40 9.34
N PRO A 234 -14.63 -8.50 9.16
CA PRO A 234 -15.00 -9.38 10.26
C PRO A 234 -13.77 -9.82 11.06
N ASP A 235 -13.92 -9.87 12.38
CA ASP A 235 -12.89 -10.31 13.34
C ASP A 235 -11.58 -9.47 13.35
N ALA A 236 -11.52 -8.36 12.60
CA ALA A 236 -10.36 -7.47 12.60
C ALA A 236 -10.43 -6.41 13.70
N GLN A 237 -9.26 -5.84 14.02
CA GLN A 237 -9.14 -4.70 14.94
C GLN A 237 -8.87 -3.40 14.17
N GLU A 238 -9.49 -2.31 14.60
CA GLU A 238 -9.35 -1.00 13.95
C GLU A 238 -7.89 -0.51 13.92
N CYS A 239 -7.10 -0.80 14.96
CA CYS A 239 -5.69 -0.43 15.04
C CYS A 239 -4.84 -1.10 13.93
N ALA A 240 -5.16 -2.35 13.57
CA ALA A 240 -4.49 -3.04 12.47
C ALA A 240 -4.77 -2.36 11.12
N LEU A 241 -6.01 -1.88 10.93
CA LEU A 241 -6.39 -1.12 9.74
C LEU A 241 -5.65 0.23 9.69
N VAL A 242 -5.56 0.96 10.81
CA VAL A 242 -4.78 2.20 10.91
C VAL A 242 -3.30 1.96 10.60
N ALA A 243 -2.72 0.86 11.10
CA ALA A 243 -1.33 0.50 10.84
C ALA A 243 -1.08 0.21 9.34
N SER A 244 -2.01 -0.49 8.67
CA SER A 244 -1.94 -0.72 7.22
C SER A 244 -2.01 0.57 6.39
N LEU A 245 -2.65 1.61 6.93
CA LEU A 245 -2.77 2.94 6.32
C LEU A 245 -1.80 3.97 6.94
N SER A 246 -0.76 3.52 7.63
CA SER A 246 0.12 4.40 8.42
C SER A 246 0.83 5.47 7.59
N HIS A 247 1.04 5.23 6.29
CA HIS A 247 1.60 6.15 5.30
C HIS A 247 0.72 7.37 5.03
N LEU A 248 -0.57 7.32 5.36
CA LEU A 248 -1.49 8.45 5.15
C LEU A 248 -1.38 9.49 6.27
N PRO A 249 -1.55 10.79 5.93
CA PRO A 249 -1.56 11.88 6.91
C PRO A 249 -2.69 11.71 7.93
N LYS A 250 -2.45 12.15 9.16
CA LYS A 250 -3.41 12.08 10.27
C LYS A 250 -3.75 13.51 10.71
N PRO A 251 -4.80 14.13 10.13
CA PRO A 251 -4.99 15.57 10.23
C PRO A 251 -5.37 16.04 11.64
N ILE A 252 -5.94 15.16 12.46
CA ILE A 252 -6.40 15.51 13.81
C ILE A 252 -5.95 14.45 14.82
N PRO A 253 -4.91 14.74 15.63
CA PRO A 253 -4.50 13.87 16.74
C PRO A 253 -5.61 13.68 17.78
N GLY A 254 -5.77 12.44 18.25
CA GLY A 254 -6.78 12.02 19.22
C GLY A 254 -8.17 11.75 18.61
N PHE A 255 -8.34 11.90 17.29
CA PHE A 255 -9.63 11.67 16.64
C PHE A 255 -9.94 10.16 16.59
N GLY A 256 -10.95 9.75 17.35
CA GLY A 256 -11.43 8.36 17.36
C GLY A 256 -10.48 7.35 18.00
N SER A 257 -9.38 7.79 18.61
CA SER A 257 -8.39 6.95 19.30
C SER A 257 -8.38 7.17 20.82
N SER A 258 -9.50 7.61 21.41
CA SER A 258 -9.54 8.00 22.83
C SER A 258 -9.33 6.83 23.80
N ASP A 259 -9.62 5.62 23.36
CA ASP A 259 -9.44 4.33 24.02
C ASP A 259 -8.18 3.57 23.53
N CYS A 260 -7.36 4.20 22.68
CA CYS A 260 -6.16 3.61 22.11
C CYS A 260 -4.92 4.46 22.39
N HIS A 261 -3.94 3.91 23.11
CA HIS A 261 -2.69 4.62 23.45
C HIS A 261 -1.64 4.60 22.33
N HIS A 262 -1.78 3.73 21.33
CA HIS A 262 -0.78 3.53 20.27
C HIS A 262 -1.09 4.32 18.98
N CYS A 263 -2.35 4.71 18.77
CA CYS A 263 -2.74 5.42 17.56
C CYS A 263 -2.82 6.93 17.80
N ILE A 264 -2.08 7.70 16.98
CA ILE A 264 -2.18 9.16 16.95
C ILE A 264 -3.60 9.60 16.58
N SER A 265 -4.23 8.93 15.62
CA SER A 265 -5.58 9.21 15.15
C SER A 265 -6.11 8.01 14.36
N HIS A 266 -7.41 7.76 14.40
CA HIS A 266 -8.10 6.82 13.52
C HIS A 266 -8.70 7.51 12.28
N LEU A 267 -8.61 8.85 12.21
CA LEU A 267 -8.94 9.62 11.02
C LEU A 267 -7.68 9.85 10.19
N LEU A 268 -7.75 9.47 8.92
CA LEU A 268 -6.68 9.64 7.96
C LEU A 268 -7.18 10.50 6.79
N GLU A 269 -6.33 11.40 6.30
CA GLU A 269 -6.59 12.13 5.07
C GLU A 269 -6.25 11.25 3.86
N TRP A 270 -7.11 11.27 2.84
CA TRP A 270 -6.90 10.51 1.61
C TRP A 270 -6.69 11.46 0.42
N PRO A 271 -5.43 11.82 0.11
CA PRO A 271 -5.09 12.82 -0.90
C PRO A 271 -5.69 12.49 -2.26
N ALA A 272 -6.10 13.49 -3.05
CA ALA A 272 -6.71 13.28 -4.38
C ALA A 272 -5.86 12.40 -5.32
N THR A 273 -4.53 12.49 -5.16
CA THR A 273 -3.52 11.74 -5.92
C THR A 273 -3.30 10.31 -5.42
N ALA A 274 -3.74 9.99 -4.20
CA ALA A 274 -3.60 8.66 -3.62
C ALA A 274 -4.63 7.71 -4.23
N CYS A 275 -4.17 6.51 -4.56
CA CYS A 275 -4.99 5.46 -5.12
C CYS A 275 -5.90 4.81 -4.05
N LEU A 276 -6.81 3.93 -4.47
CA LEU A 276 -7.76 3.25 -3.57
C LEU A 276 -7.05 2.58 -2.39
N PRO A 277 -7.55 2.70 -1.14
CA PRO A 277 -6.91 2.09 0.01
C PRO A 277 -6.85 0.57 -0.15
N TYR A 278 -5.65 0.01 -0.09
CA TYR A 278 -5.43 -1.43 -0.11
C TYR A 278 -5.15 -1.92 1.31
N PHE A 279 -5.94 -2.90 1.77
CA PHE A 279 -5.84 -3.46 3.12
C PHE A 279 -5.14 -4.82 3.04
N MET A 280 -3.93 -4.90 3.59
CA MET A 280 -3.10 -6.11 3.51
C MET A 280 -3.74 -7.30 4.24
N SER A 281 -3.50 -8.52 3.73
CA SER A 281 -4.11 -9.76 4.23
C SER A 281 -3.74 -10.12 5.69
N TRP A 282 -2.65 -9.59 6.24
CA TRP A 282 -2.29 -9.82 7.66
C TRP A 282 -3.23 -9.08 8.62
N ALA A 283 -3.80 -7.94 8.21
CA ALA A 283 -4.80 -7.21 9.00
C ALA A 283 -6.10 -8.03 9.21
N ILE A 284 -6.29 -9.10 8.43
CA ILE A 284 -7.39 -10.06 8.51
C ILE A 284 -6.99 -11.33 9.31
N LYS A 285 -5.69 -11.65 9.40
CA LYS A 285 -5.18 -12.93 9.96
C LYS A 285 -4.64 -12.83 11.39
N ASP A 286 -4.23 -11.67 11.87
CA ASP A 286 -3.69 -11.51 13.23
C ASP A 286 -4.75 -11.66 14.35
N SER A 287 -6.02 -11.88 13.99
CA SER A 287 -7.09 -12.23 14.93
C SER A 287 -7.01 -13.68 15.46
N LEU A 288 -6.15 -14.53 14.91
CA LEU A 288 -6.03 -15.94 15.32
C LEU A 288 -4.82 -16.28 16.21
N SER A 289 -3.91 -15.34 16.48
CA SER A 289 -2.68 -15.63 17.23
C SER A 289 -2.41 -14.74 18.44
N ALA A 290 -3.26 -13.76 18.75
CA ALA A 290 -3.01 -12.81 19.84
C ALA A 290 -3.83 -13.04 21.13
N ASP A 291 -4.42 -14.23 21.34
CA ASP A 291 -5.08 -14.56 22.61
C ASP A 291 -4.85 -16.01 23.05
N ARG A 292 -3.62 -16.25 23.56
CA ARG A 292 -3.34 -17.24 24.61
C ARG A 292 -2.21 -16.70 25.47
N ARG A 293 -2.52 -15.77 26.36
CA ARG A 293 -1.96 -15.70 27.71
C ARG A 293 -2.71 -14.72 28.59
#